data_AF-A0A7D9EQ80-F1
#
_entry.id   AF-A0A7D9EQ80-F1
#
_cell.length_a   1.000
_cell.length_b   1.000
_cell.length_c   1.000
_cell.angle_alpha   90.00
_cell.angle_beta   90.00
_cell.angle_gamma   90.00
#
_symmetry.space_group_name_H-M   'P 1'
#
loop_
_entity.id
_entity.type
_entity.pdbx_description
1 polymer ?
#
loop_
_entity_poly.entity_id
_entity_poly.type
_entity_poly.pdbx_seq_one_letter_code
_entity_poly.pdbx_strand_id
1 'polypeptide(L)'
;MNGDRARPSLYHKTNRRRKLCGEIGEHITHLISECKKLAQKEYKRRHDNVARIVHWKLCGLYQLEKAEKWYEHQPNGVIESDNVKILWDFNIQCDHAIECRRPDIVVVLKKEKECKIIDIAVPGDCRIGIKETEKVEKYEELKREIRKIWAMKKVEVIPIVVGALGAVSNKLDKWIEKLGKHIRIEFLRKTALLGTARILRRSLES
;
A
#
# COMPACT_ATOMS: atom_id res chain seq x y z
N MET A 1 -34.58 -65.79 -1.66
CA MET A 1 -35.00 -64.71 -2.58
C MET A 1 -35.01 -63.40 -1.79
N ASN A 2 -34.29 -62.40 -2.31
CA ASN A 2 -34.29 -60.95 -2.02
C ASN A 2 -34.15 -60.52 -0.54
N GLY A 3 -33.06 -59.90 -0.07
CA GLY A 3 -31.95 -59.24 -0.76
C GLY A 3 -32.13 -57.73 -0.89
N ASP A 4 -32.42 -57.01 0.21
CA ASP A 4 -32.36 -55.54 0.23
C ASP A 4 -31.29 -55.06 1.21
N ARG A 5 -30.05 -55.01 0.71
CA ARG A 5 -28.96 -54.25 1.34
C ARG A 5 -29.20 -52.76 1.04
N ALA A 6 -29.51 -51.99 2.08
CA ALA A 6 -29.50 -50.55 2.03
C ALA A 6 -28.15 -50.06 1.47
N ARG A 7 -28.18 -49.41 0.30
CA ARG A 7 -27.01 -48.75 -0.27
C ARG A 7 -26.69 -47.52 0.58
N PRO A 8 -25.50 -47.40 1.18
CA PRO A 8 -25.09 -46.14 1.77
C PRO A 8 -24.94 -45.12 0.64
N SER A 9 -25.66 -44.01 0.70
CA SER A 9 -25.40 -42.88 -0.17
C SER A 9 -23.97 -42.41 0.12
N LEU A 10 -23.09 -42.55 -0.87
CA LEU A 10 -21.76 -41.98 -0.87
C LEU A 10 -21.91 -40.46 -0.93
N TYR A 11 -22.24 -39.84 0.21
CA TYR A 11 -21.93 -38.44 0.46
C TYR A 11 -20.41 -38.32 0.30
N HIS A 12 -19.98 -37.91 -0.89
CA HIS A 12 -18.66 -37.38 -1.10
C HIS A 12 -18.52 -36.20 -0.15
N LYS A 13 -17.92 -36.44 1.03
CA LYS A 13 -17.28 -35.40 1.82
C LYS A 13 -16.16 -34.88 0.93
N THR A 14 -16.49 -33.91 0.08
CA THR A 14 -15.49 -33.02 -0.50
C THR A 14 -14.72 -32.49 0.69
N ASN A 15 -13.47 -32.90 0.77
CA ASN A 15 -12.53 -32.46 1.79
C ASN A 15 -12.36 -30.96 1.57
N ARG A 16 -13.26 -30.13 2.14
CA ARG A 16 -13.15 -28.68 2.12
C ARG A 16 -11.90 -28.36 2.94
N ARG A 17 -10.77 -28.25 2.23
CA ARG A 17 -9.53 -27.63 2.73
C ARG A 17 -9.89 -26.42 3.58
N ARG A 18 -9.26 -26.26 4.75
CA ARG A 18 -9.71 -25.29 5.74
C ARG A 18 -9.49 -23.89 5.19
N LYS A 19 -10.55 -23.34 4.62
CA LYS A 19 -10.80 -21.91 4.39
C LYS A 19 -9.97 -20.99 5.29
N LEU A 20 -9.10 -20.15 4.69
CA LEU A 20 -8.11 -19.32 5.39
C LEU A 20 -8.78 -18.38 6.39
N CYS A 21 -9.93 -17.80 6.00
CA CYS A 21 -10.76 -16.98 6.88
C CYS A 21 -11.97 -17.73 7.45
N GLY A 22 -12.39 -18.84 6.85
CA GLY A 22 -13.54 -19.62 7.30
C GLY A 22 -14.90 -19.01 6.96
N GLU A 23 -14.95 -17.89 6.22
CA GLU A 23 -16.19 -17.16 5.93
C GLU A 23 -16.96 -17.77 4.73
N ILE A 24 -18.30 -17.66 4.79
CA ILE A 24 -19.16 -17.98 3.65
C ILE A 24 -18.93 -16.90 2.60
N GLY A 25 -18.57 -17.27 1.36
CA GLY A 25 -18.19 -16.32 0.31
C GLY A 25 -16.68 -16.06 0.15
N GLU A 26 -15.81 -16.90 0.71
CA GLU A 26 -14.36 -16.88 0.44
C GLU A 26 -14.06 -17.15 -1.05
N HIS A 27 -14.06 -16.07 -1.84
CA HIS A 27 -13.60 -16.00 -3.22
C HIS A 27 -12.33 -15.15 -3.30
N ILE A 28 -11.65 -15.16 -4.46
CA ILE A 28 -10.39 -14.42 -4.68
C ILE A 28 -10.51 -12.97 -4.22
N THR A 29 -11.54 -12.24 -4.63
CA THR A 29 -11.76 -10.83 -4.26
C THR A 29 -11.81 -10.63 -2.75
N HIS A 30 -12.54 -11.50 -2.05
CA HIS A 30 -12.64 -11.48 -0.60
C HIS A 30 -11.26 -11.66 0.03
N LEU A 31 -10.54 -12.70 -0.38
CA LEU A 31 -9.22 -13.05 0.15
C LEU A 31 -8.18 -11.96 -0.06
N ILE A 32 -8.19 -11.29 -1.21
CA ILE A 32 -7.12 -10.34 -1.56
C ILE A 32 -7.42 -8.90 -1.14
N SER A 33 -8.67 -8.55 -0.82
CA SER A 33 -9.02 -7.13 -0.60
C SER A 33 -10.15 -6.83 0.37
N GLU A 34 -10.94 -7.81 0.84
CA GLU A 34 -12.16 -7.54 1.63
C GLU A 34 -12.20 -8.29 2.97
N CYS A 35 -11.31 -9.26 3.18
CA CYS A 35 -11.29 -10.07 4.38
C CYS A 35 -10.73 -9.30 5.58
N LYS A 36 -11.59 -9.02 6.57
CA LYS A 36 -11.20 -8.33 7.81
C LYS A 36 -10.14 -9.10 8.60
N LYS A 37 -10.18 -10.43 8.59
CA LYS A 37 -9.19 -11.30 9.27
C LYS A 37 -7.79 -11.18 8.67
N LEU A 38 -7.70 -10.91 7.36
CA LEU A 38 -6.42 -10.77 6.65
C LEU A 38 -5.92 -9.32 6.61
N ALA A 39 -6.80 -8.34 6.83
CA ALA A 39 -6.49 -6.93 6.71
C ALA A 39 -5.32 -6.48 7.59
N GLN A 40 -5.37 -6.79 8.89
CA GLN A 40 -4.40 -6.28 9.87
C GLN A 40 -2.99 -6.84 9.71
N LYS A 41 -2.84 -8.00 9.05
CA LYS A 41 -1.55 -8.68 8.90
C LYS A 41 -1.11 -8.74 7.44
N GLU A 42 -1.90 -9.37 6.58
CA GLU A 42 -1.48 -9.65 5.21
C GLU A 42 -1.62 -8.43 4.30
N TYR A 43 -2.74 -7.70 4.39
CA TYR A 43 -2.92 -6.49 3.56
C TYR A 43 -1.97 -5.40 4.00
N LYS A 44 -1.79 -5.22 5.32
CA LYS A 44 -0.76 -4.35 5.89
C LYS A 44 0.64 -4.72 5.38
N ARG A 45 1.03 -5.99 5.41
CA ARG A 45 2.33 -6.42 4.88
C ARG A 45 2.49 -6.13 3.39
N ARG A 46 1.45 -6.36 2.59
CA ARG A 46 1.48 -6.05 1.14
C ARG A 46 1.64 -4.54 0.91
N HIS A 47 0.91 -3.74 1.66
CA HIS A 47 1.03 -2.28 1.67
C HIS A 47 2.45 -1.83 2.03
N ASP A 48 2.97 -2.29 3.18
CA ASP A 48 4.27 -1.88 3.71
C ASP A 48 5.41 -2.24 2.76
N ASN A 49 5.30 -3.36 2.04
CA ASN A 49 6.27 -3.73 1.00
C ASN A 49 6.30 -2.74 -0.17
N VAL A 50 5.14 -2.29 -0.64
CA VAL A 50 5.05 -1.28 -1.71
C VAL A 50 5.62 0.05 -1.20
N ALA A 51 5.24 0.45 0.02
CA ALA A 51 5.74 1.67 0.63
C ALA A 51 7.26 1.67 0.81
N ARG A 52 7.82 0.56 1.32
CA ARG A 52 9.26 0.40 1.50
C ARG A 52 10.04 0.59 0.19
N ILE A 53 9.50 0.08 -0.91
CA ILE A 53 10.11 0.24 -2.24
C ILE A 53 10.11 1.69 -2.70
N VAL A 54 8.98 2.39 -2.50
CA VAL A 54 8.88 3.82 -2.81
C VAL A 54 9.93 4.59 -2.01
N HIS A 55 10.02 4.35 -0.70
CA HIS A 55 11.05 4.95 0.15
C HIS A 55 12.47 4.63 -0.33
N TRP A 56 12.79 3.36 -0.60
CA TRP A 56 14.12 2.95 -1.10
C TRP A 56 14.51 3.67 -2.40
N LYS A 57 13.55 3.85 -3.32
CA LYS A 57 13.76 4.60 -4.56
C LYS A 57 13.97 6.09 -4.32
N LEU A 58 13.20 6.70 -3.41
CA LEU A 58 13.36 8.11 -3.06
C LEU A 58 14.71 8.37 -2.38
N CYS A 59 15.15 7.50 -1.47
CA CYS A 59 16.50 7.60 -0.89
C CYS A 59 17.57 7.57 -1.98
N GLY A 60 17.46 6.65 -2.95
CA GLY A 60 18.41 6.54 -4.05
C GLY A 60 18.42 7.77 -4.95
N LEU A 61 17.24 8.33 -5.24
CA LEU A 61 17.08 9.56 -6.01
C LEU A 61 17.79 10.74 -5.32
N TYR A 62 17.57 10.90 -4.03
CA TYR A 62 18.11 12.03 -3.25
C TYR A 62 19.48 11.75 -2.63
N GLN A 63 20.14 10.67 -3.04
CA GLN A 63 21.48 10.27 -2.56
C GLN A 63 21.55 10.16 -1.03
N LEU A 64 20.46 9.70 -0.42
CA LEU A 64 20.37 9.41 1.00
C LEU A 64 20.73 7.95 1.27
N GLU A 65 21.14 7.65 2.50
CA GLU A 65 21.45 6.30 2.94
C GLU A 65 20.31 5.32 2.63
N LYS A 66 20.67 4.17 2.03
CA LYS A 66 19.76 3.07 1.76
C LYS A 66 20.52 1.76 1.66
N ALA A 67 19.84 0.64 1.89
CA ALA A 67 20.42 -0.68 1.62
C ALA A 67 20.76 -0.84 0.13
N GLU A 68 21.73 -1.73 -0.17
CA GLU A 68 22.09 -2.10 -1.54
C GLU A 68 20.89 -2.72 -2.27
N LYS A 69 20.22 -3.66 -1.60
CA LYS A 69 19.05 -4.37 -2.12
C LYS A 69 17.77 -3.85 -1.49
N TRP A 70 16.74 -3.65 -2.31
CA TRP A 70 15.45 -3.13 -1.86
C TRP A 70 14.75 -4.01 -0.79
N TYR A 71 14.97 -5.33 -0.83
CA TYR A 71 14.30 -6.28 0.07
C TYR A 71 14.93 -6.33 1.47
N GLU A 72 16.17 -5.86 1.60
CA GLU A 72 16.89 -5.65 2.87
C GLU A 72 16.66 -4.25 3.45
N HIS A 73 16.13 -3.31 2.65
CA HIS A 73 15.91 -1.93 3.07
C HIS A 73 14.95 -1.85 4.26
N GLN A 74 15.32 -1.08 5.27
CA GLN A 74 14.46 -0.73 6.39
C GLN A 74 14.29 0.80 6.39
N PRO A 75 13.06 1.31 6.20
CA PRO A 75 12.83 2.74 6.25
C PRO A 75 13.13 3.31 7.64
N ASN A 76 14.03 4.29 7.69
CA ASN A 76 14.28 5.07 8.90
C ASN A 76 13.14 6.08 9.07
N GLY A 77 12.64 6.26 10.31
CA GLY A 77 11.54 7.20 10.58
C GLY A 77 11.82 8.62 10.10
N VAL A 78 13.08 9.04 10.14
CA VAL A 78 13.58 10.30 9.58
C VAL A 78 14.94 10.04 8.93
N ILE A 79 15.12 10.53 7.71
CA ILE A 79 16.42 10.59 7.02
C ILE A 79 16.57 11.94 6.34
N GLU A 80 17.73 12.57 6.47
CA GLU A 80 17.92 13.97 6.10
C GLU A 80 19.34 14.25 5.60
N SER A 81 19.44 15.14 4.63
CA SER A 81 20.65 15.83 4.18
C SER A 81 20.44 17.35 4.24
N ASP A 82 21.42 18.15 3.85
CA ASP A 82 21.28 19.61 3.79
C ASP A 82 20.14 20.09 2.89
N ASN A 83 19.77 19.29 1.87
CA ASN A 83 18.81 19.68 0.84
C ASN A 83 17.46 18.96 0.95
N VAL A 84 17.44 17.74 1.50
CA VAL A 84 16.25 16.89 1.48
C VAL A 84 16.02 16.25 2.84
N LYS A 85 14.76 16.15 3.25
CA LYS A 85 14.31 15.36 4.40
C LYS A 85 13.21 14.41 3.97
N ILE A 86 13.30 13.15 4.35
CA ILE A 86 12.25 12.16 4.17
C ILE A 86 11.80 11.68 5.54
N LEU A 87 10.48 11.73 5.77
CA LEU A 87 9.81 11.21 6.94
C LEU A 87 9.05 9.95 6.55
N TRP A 88 9.20 8.88 7.32
CA TRP A 88 8.50 7.62 7.12
C TRP A 88 7.54 7.36 8.27
N ASP A 89 6.26 7.13 7.97
CA ASP A 89 5.20 6.80 8.94
C ASP A 89 5.26 7.71 10.19
N PHE A 90 5.50 9.01 9.96
CA PHE A 90 5.77 9.99 11.00
C PHE A 90 4.54 10.84 11.29
N ASN A 91 4.25 11.05 12.56
CA ASN A 91 3.11 11.84 13.00
C ASN A 91 3.44 13.34 12.98
N ILE A 92 2.80 14.11 12.11
CA ILE A 92 3.07 15.54 11.95
C ILE A 92 2.36 16.32 13.04
N GLN A 93 3.12 17.20 13.71
CA GLN A 93 2.56 18.10 14.70
C GLN A 93 1.89 19.28 14.00
N CYS A 94 0.64 19.54 14.37
CA CYS A 94 -0.19 20.63 13.84
C CYS A 94 -0.64 21.51 15.01
N ASP A 95 -0.92 22.77 14.73
CA ASP A 95 -1.37 23.77 15.71
C ASP A 95 -2.81 23.53 16.21
N HIS A 96 -3.61 22.79 15.44
CA HIS A 96 -4.93 22.32 15.81
C HIS A 96 -5.12 20.83 15.53
N ALA A 97 -6.24 20.28 16.02
CA ALA A 97 -6.56 18.88 15.86
C ALA A 97 -6.91 18.55 14.40
N ILE A 98 -6.02 17.84 13.72
CA ILE A 98 -6.26 17.21 12.42
C ILE A 98 -6.32 15.70 12.61
N GLU A 99 -7.36 15.06 12.06
CA GLU A 99 -7.55 13.61 12.15
C GLU A 99 -6.46 12.84 11.41
N CYS A 100 -6.16 13.28 10.18
CA CYS A 100 -5.24 12.59 9.26
C CYS A 100 -3.87 13.28 9.18
N ARG A 101 -2.99 12.96 10.14
CA ARG A 101 -1.66 13.59 10.29
C ARG A 101 -0.45 12.67 10.14
N ARG A 102 -0.67 11.42 9.73
CA ARG A 102 0.39 10.40 9.57
C ARG A 102 0.37 9.79 8.16
N PRO A 103 0.97 10.47 7.16
CA PRO A 103 1.19 9.89 5.83
C PRO A 103 2.22 8.77 5.86
N ASP A 104 2.20 7.90 4.85
CA ASP A 104 3.21 6.84 4.71
C ASP A 104 4.62 7.43 4.53
N ILE A 105 4.74 8.43 3.66
CA ILE A 105 6.01 9.11 3.37
C ILE A 105 5.78 10.60 3.18
N VAL A 106 6.66 11.44 3.72
CA VAL A 106 6.73 12.87 3.41
C VAL A 106 8.13 13.22 2.93
N VAL A 107 8.24 13.89 1.79
CA VAL A 107 9.51 14.39 1.25
C VAL A 107 9.50 15.91 1.30
N VAL A 108 10.49 16.50 1.97
CA VAL A 108 10.71 17.95 2.06
C VAL A 108 11.96 18.30 1.29
N LEU A 109 11.79 19.11 0.25
CA LEU A 109 12.86 19.70 -0.55
C LEU A 109 13.13 21.11 -0.02
N LYS A 110 14.20 21.23 0.78
CA LYS A 110 14.46 22.41 1.63
C LYS A 110 14.78 23.66 0.81
N LYS A 111 15.56 23.51 -0.26
CA LYS A 111 15.98 24.63 -1.13
C LYS A 111 14.81 25.20 -1.92
N GLU A 112 14.01 24.31 -2.49
CA GLU A 112 12.86 24.63 -3.32
C GLU A 112 11.65 25.05 -2.46
N LYS A 113 11.70 24.76 -1.15
CA LYS A 113 10.58 24.89 -0.21
C LYS A 113 9.34 24.14 -0.72
N GLU A 114 9.56 22.94 -1.22
CA GLU A 114 8.49 22.05 -1.68
C GLU A 114 8.34 20.86 -0.74
N CYS A 115 7.09 20.44 -0.52
CA CYS A 115 6.77 19.25 0.26
C CYS A 115 5.85 18.32 -0.53
N LYS A 116 6.11 17.02 -0.45
CA LYS A 116 5.31 15.97 -1.09
C LYS A 116 4.82 15.01 -0.03
N ILE A 117 3.51 14.96 0.15
CA ILE A 117 2.81 14.00 1.01
C ILE A 117 2.46 12.80 0.15
N ILE A 118 3.01 11.63 0.45
CA ILE A 118 2.84 10.43 -0.36
C ILE A 118 2.10 9.40 0.49
N ASP A 119 1.01 8.86 -0.06
CA ASP A 119 0.16 7.91 0.64
C ASP A 119 -0.20 6.76 -0.30
N ILE A 120 -0.13 5.54 0.21
CA ILE A 120 0.00 4.31 -0.57
C ILE A 120 -1.20 3.41 -0.29
N ALA A 121 -1.76 2.80 -1.32
CA ALA A 121 -2.81 1.80 -1.12
C ALA A 121 -2.70 0.65 -2.11
N VAL A 122 -3.12 -0.52 -1.62
CA VAL A 122 -3.25 -1.73 -2.42
C VAL A 122 -4.67 -2.29 -2.34
N PRO A 123 -5.67 -1.63 -2.95
CA PRO A 123 -7.07 -2.06 -2.89
C PRO A 123 -7.35 -3.18 -3.91
N GLY A 124 -8.59 -3.70 -3.93
CA GLY A 124 -9.07 -4.44 -5.09
C GLY A 124 -9.09 -3.57 -6.35
N ASP A 125 -8.83 -4.16 -7.51
CA ASP A 125 -8.56 -3.43 -8.76
C ASP A 125 -9.70 -2.49 -9.19
N CYS A 126 -10.96 -2.87 -8.94
CA CYS A 126 -12.13 -2.02 -9.23
C CYS A 126 -12.22 -0.76 -8.36
N ARG A 127 -11.48 -0.69 -7.24
CA ARG A 127 -11.53 0.43 -6.28
C ARG A 127 -10.37 1.43 -6.44
N ILE A 128 -9.49 1.26 -7.42
CA ILE A 128 -8.31 2.12 -7.60
C ILE A 128 -8.70 3.59 -7.71
N GLY A 129 -9.62 3.93 -8.62
CA GLY A 129 -9.99 5.33 -8.85
C GLY A 129 -10.63 6.01 -7.63
N ILE A 130 -11.48 5.30 -6.90
CA ILE A 130 -12.09 5.80 -5.66
C ILE A 130 -11.00 6.03 -4.60
N LYS A 131 -10.09 5.06 -4.42
CA LYS A 131 -9.01 5.15 -3.42
C LYS A 131 -8.00 6.25 -3.70
N GLU A 132 -7.76 6.58 -4.97
CA GLU A 132 -6.95 7.74 -5.34
C GLU A 132 -7.59 9.04 -4.87
N THR A 133 -8.87 9.24 -5.18
CA THR A 133 -9.62 10.45 -4.78
C THR A 133 -9.68 10.59 -3.26
N GLU A 134 -10.07 9.52 -2.56
CA GLU A 134 -10.15 9.50 -1.09
C GLU A 134 -8.82 9.92 -0.44
N LYS A 135 -7.67 9.48 -0.97
CA LYS A 135 -6.36 9.85 -0.42
C LYS A 135 -6.01 11.31 -0.64
N VAL A 136 -6.35 11.87 -1.80
CA VAL A 136 -6.12 13.30 -2.06
C VAL A 136 -6.95 14.15 -1.10
N GLU A 137 -8.23 13.81 -0.93
CA GLU A 137 -9.13 14.51 -0.02
C GLU A 137 -8.69 14.37 1.45
N LYS A 138 -8.30 13.16 1.86
CA LYS A 138 -7.84 12.83 3.22
C LYS A 138 -6.73 13.75 3.74
N TYR A 139 -5.78 14.15 2.88
CA TYR A 139 -4.62 14.95 3.29
C TYR A 139 -4.69 16.41 2.85
N GLU A 140 -5.82 16.88 2.32
CA GLU A 140 -5.93 18.25 1.84
C GLU A 140 -5.81 19.27 3.00
N GLU A 141 -6.33 18.94 4.19
CA GLU A 141 -6.16 19.75 5.39
C GLU A 141 -4.70 19.77 5.87
N LEU A 142 -4.09 18.59 6.05
CA LEU A 142 -2.68 18.46 6.43
C LEU A 142 -1.75 19.21 5.46
N LYS A 143 -2.04 19.16 4.16
CA LYS A 143 -1.31 19.90 3.13
C LYS A 143 -1.33 21.41 3.37
N ARG A 144 -2.47 21.99 3.75
CA ARG A 144 -2.59 23.42 4.09
C ARG A 144 -1.79 23.76 5.33
N GLU A 145 -1.83 22.89 6.34
CA GLU A 145 -1.13 23.12 7.60
C GLU A 145 0.38 23.00 7.47
N ILE A 146 0.88 21.97 6.79
CA ILE A 146 2.31 21.88 6.44
C ILE A 146 2.77 23.12 5.67
N ARG A 147 1.94 23.62 4.74
CA ARG A 147 2.29 24.80 3.96
C ARG A 147 2.51 26.02 4.84
N LYS A 148 1.64 26.23 5.84
CA LYS A 148 1.73 27.34 6.79
C LYS A 148 2.87 27.13 7.79
N ILE A 149 2.85 26.03 8.54
CA ILE A 149 3.75 25.78 9.67
C ILE A 149 5.20 25.67 9.20
N TRP A 150 5.45 25.02 8.06
CA TRP A 150 6.80 24.86 7.52
C TRP A 150 7.17 25.94 6.49
N ALA A 151 6.33 26.95 6.29
CA ALA A 151 6.53 28.04 5.32
C ALA A 151 6.93 27.54 3.91
N MET A 152 6.24 26.50 3.44
CA MET A 152 6.52 25.86 2.15
C MET A 152 5.89 26.67 1.00
N LYS A 153 6.63 26.82 -0.11
CA LYS A 153 6.11 27.41 -1.34
C LYS A 153 5.04 26.53 -1.96
N LYS A 154 5.24 25.21 -1.96
CA LYS A 154 4.36 24.23 -2.57
C LYS A 154 4.23 22.99 -1.69
N VAL A 155 3.02 22.48 -1.55
CA VAL A 155 2.75 21.19 -0.91
C VAL A 155 1.80 20.41 -1.80
N GLU A 156 2.14 19.17 -2.12
CA GLU A 156 1.33 18.29 -2.98
C GLU A 156 1.04 16.96 -2.30
N VAL A 157 -0.19 16.46 -2.46
CA VAL A 157 -0.55 15.09 -2.12
C VAL A 157 -0.39 14.21 -3.36
N ILE A 158 0.31 13.08 -3.20
CA ILE A 158 0.65 12.14 -4.26
C ILE A 158 0.16 10.75 -3.85
N PRO A 159 -1.04 10.33 -4.28
CA PRO A 159 -1.54 8.99 -4.00
C PRO A 159 -0.84 7.97 -4.92
N ILE A 160 -0.23 6.94 -4.33
CA ILE A 160 0.33 5.80 -5.06
C ILE A 160 -0.58 4.59 -4.83
N VAL A 161 -1.46 4.33 -5.80
CA VAL A 161 -2.48 3.28 -5.68
C VAL A 161 -2.23 2.19 -6.73
N VAL A 162 -2.13 0.95 -6.29
CA VAL A 162 -1.91 -0.23 -7.14
C VAL A 162 -2.92 -1.29 -6.77
N GLY A 163 -3.66 -1.84 -7.73
CA GLY A 163 -4.59 -2.94 -7.49
C GLY A 163 -3.90 -4.18 -6.92
N ALA A 164 -4.62 -4.96 -6.12
CA ALA A 164 -4.18 -6.21 -5.56
C ALA A 164 -3.76 -7.23 -6.65
N LEU A 165 -4.36 -7.17 -7.84
CA LEU A 165 -3.99 -7.97 -9.01
C LEU A 165 -3.12 -7.19 -10.01
N GLY A 166 -2.55 -6.07 -9.56
CA GLY A 166 -1.58 -5.30 -10.32
C GLY A 166 -2.17 -4.36 -11.37
N ALA A 167 -3.49 -4.11 -11.38
CA ALA A 167 -4.04 -2.99 -12.16
C ALA A 167 -3.55 -1.64 -11.62
N VAL A 168 -3.49 -0.64 -12.49
CA VAL A 168 -3.13 0.74 -12.17
C VAL A 168 -4.00 1.68 -12.99
N SER A 169 -4.26 2.88 -12.49
CA SER A 169 -4.95 3.90 -13.27
C SER A 169 -3.97 4.56 -14.26
N ASN A 170 -4.52 5.21 -15.29
CA ASN A 170 -3.76 6.10 -16.17
C ASN A 170 -3.25 7.37 -15.47
N LYS A 171 -3.71 7.66 -14.24
CA LYS A 171 -3.22 8.79 -13.44
C LYS A 171 -1.93 8.46 -12.71
N LEU A 172 -1.65 7.17 -12.47
CA LEU A 172 -0.45 6.76 -11.72
C LEU A 172 0.83 7.28 -12.38
N ASP A 173 0.92 7.26 -13.71
CA ASP A 173 2.06 7.84 -14.42
C ASP A 173 2.27 9.30 -13.99
N LYS A 174 1.23 10.14 -14.07
CA LYS A 174 1.26 11.56 -13.65
C LYS A 174 1.72 11.73 -12.20
N TRP A 175 1.29 10.86 -11.29
CA TRP A 175 1.73 10.89 -9.89
C TRP A 175 3.21 10.56 -9.74
N ILE A 176 3.70 9.57 -10.48
CA ILE A 176 5.11 9.18 -10.50
C ILE A 176 5.99 10.26 -11.15
N GLU A 177 5.48 11.00 -12.14
CA GLU A 177 6.22 12.14 -12.72
C GLU A 177 6.54 13.20 -11.67
N LYS A 178 5.61 13.47 -10.75
CA LYS A 178 5.83 14.40 -9.62
C LYS A 178 6.91 13.90 -8.64
N LEU A 179 7.23 12.62 -8.66
CA LEU A 179 8.32 12.01 -7.90
C LEU A 179 9.65 11.95 -8.68
N GLY A 180 9.72 12.57 -9.86
CA GLY A 180 10.93 12.62 -10.68
C GLY A 180 11.11 11.43 -11.63
N LYS A 181 10.08 10.60 -11.86
CA LYS A 181 10.11 9.44 -12.79
C LYS A 181 11.14 8.33 -12.46
N HIS A 182 11.73 8.33 -11.28
CA HIS A 182 12.70 7.29 -10.87
C HIS A 182 12.05 5.97 -10.43
N ILE A 183 10.73 5.98 -10.21
CA ILE A 183 9.97 4.80 -9.77
C ILE A 183 9.26 4.20 -10.98
N ARG A 184 9.74 3.06 -11.45
CA ARG A 184 9.04 2.30 -12.49
C ARG A 184 7.74 1.71 -11.93
N ILE A 185 6.61 1.99 -12.57
CA ILE A 185 5.29 1.42 -12.20
C ILE A 185 5.32 -0.10 -12.11
N GLU A 186 6.04 -0.76 -13.02
CA GLU A 186 6.18 -2.21 -13.03
C GLU A 186 6.71 -2.76 -11.70
N PHE A 187 7.58 -2.01 -11.01
CA PHE A 187 8.15 -2.44 -9.74
C PHE A 187 7.11 -2.39 -8.62
N LEU A 188 6.24 -1.38 -8.63
CA LEU A 188 5.09 -1.29 -7.72
C LEU A 188 4.08 -2.42 -7.97
N ARG A 189 3.75 -2.66 -9.24
CA ARG A 189 2.84 -3.74 -9.67
C ARG A 189 3.36 -5.11 -9.25
N LYS A 190 4.63 -5.42 -9.56
CA LYS A 190 5.27 -6.68 -9.18
C LYS A 190 5.22 -6.91 -7.67
N THR A 191 5.42 -5.87 -6.88
CA THR A 191 5.40 -5.96 -5.42
C THR A 191 4.00 -6.24 -4.87
N ALA A 192 2.99 -5.54 -5.39
CA ALA A 192 1.60 -5.80 -5.04
C ALA A 192 1.19 -7.24 -5.39
N LEU A 193 1.54 -7.70 -6.60
CA LEU A 193 1.30 -9.05 -7.09
C LEU A 193 1.98 -10.13 -6.24
N LEU A 194 3.25 -9.94 -5.87
CA LEU A 194 3.96 -10.87 -4.99
C LEU A 194 3.31 -10.96 -3.60
N GLY A 195 2.86 -9.83 -3.05
CA GLY A 195 2.11 -9.81 -1.80
C GLY A 195 0.78 -10.55 -1.91
N THR A 196 0.04 -10.36 -3.01
CA THR A 196 -1.21 -11.08 -3.27
C THR A 196 -0.99 -12.57 -3.49
N ALA A 197 0.02 -12.97 -4.26
CA ALA A 197 0.37 -14.37 -4.48
C ALA A 197 0.70 -15.09 -3.16
N ARG A 198 1.38 -14.41 -2.22
CA ARG A 198 1.64 -14.94 -0.88
C ARG A 198 0.34 -15.24 -0.12
N ILE A 199 -0.64 -14.33 -0.16
CA ILE A 199 -1.94 -14.50 0.49
C ILE A 199 -2.65 -15.74 -0.08
N LEU A 200 -2.66 -15.85 -1.41
CA LEU A 200 -3.32 -16.96 -2.11
C LEU A 200 -2.63 -18.30 -1.84
N ARG A 201 -1.29 -18.37 -1.82
CA ARG A 201 -0.57 -19.61 -1.46
C ARG A 201 -0.96 -20.10 -0.07
N ARG A 202 -1.02 -19.20 0.91
CA ARG A 202 -1.45 -19.55 2.28
C ARG A 202 -2.88 -20.08 2.32
N SER A 203 -3.79 -19.59 1.48
CA SER A 203 -5.15 -20.14 1.39
C SER A 203 -5.24 -21.49 0.69
N LEU A 204 -4.25 -21.86 -0.14
CA LEU A 204 -4.20 -23.15 -0.81
C LEU A 204 -3.56 -24.24 0.07
N GLU A 205 -2.69 -23.82 1.00
CA GLU A 205 -1.96 -24.64 1.96
C GLU A 205 -2.72 -24.88 3.28
N SER A 206 -3.82 -24.15 3.54
CA SER A 206 -4.72 -24.28 4.70
C SER A 206 -5.85 -25.29 4.50
#